data_AF-A0A950WJF1-F1
#
_entry.id   AF-A0A950WJF1-F1
#
_cell.length_a   1.000
_cell.length_b   1.000
_cell.length_c   1.000
_cell.angle_alpha   90.00
_cell.angle_beta   90.00
_cell.angle_gamma   90.00
#
_symmetry.space_group_name_H-M   'P 1'
#
loop_
_entity.id
_entity.type
_entity.pdbx_description
1 polymer ?
#
loop_
_entity_poly.entity_id
_entity_poly.type
_entity_poly.pdbx_seq_one_letter_code
_entity_poly.pdbx_strand_id
1 'polypeptide(L)'
;MRLFPELFNRHRIAPVAHYPDLLLETLRSLAPDSAPGEPTVVLLTPGVYNSAYYEHSFLADKLGIELVEGRDLFVKAGIVYMRTTQGPKRVDVIYRRVDDDFLDPLTFRPDSALGVAGLMSAYQAGNVTLSNAVGTGIADDKAIYSYMPDILKFYLGEEPILKNVPTWRCREPDHLAYVLDHLEELVVKEVHGSGGYGMLIGPAADKAQIASFRTKLKLNPKGFIAQPTLALSTCPTCVEEGVAPRHVDLRPFVLTGRDRVRIVPGGLTRVALKKGSLVVNSSQGGGTKDTWVLDS
;
A
#
# COMPACT_ATOMS: atom_id res chain seq x y z
N MET A 1 -19.47 -3.32 16.64
CA MET A 1 -20.39 -3.44 17.81
C MET A 1 -21.77 -4.06 17.51
N ARG A 2 -22.02 -4.76 16.40
CA ARG A 2 -23.36 -5.33 16.12
C ARG A 2 -23.58 -6.76 16.58
N LEU A 3 -22.55 -7.61 16.56
CA LEU A 3 -22.68 -9.04 16.84
C LEU A 3 -22.44 -9.41 18.31
N PHE A 4 -21.45 -8.78 18.96
CA PHE A 4 -21.02 -9.10 20.33
C PHE A 4 -20.77 -7.82 21.16
N PRO A 5 -21.78 -6.97 21.40
CA PRO A 5 -21.61 -5.71 22.14
C PRO A 5 -21.05 -5.93 23.56
N GLU A 6 -21.38 -7.04 24.21
CA GLU A 6 -20.90 -7.41 25.53
C GLU A 6 -19.38 -7.60 25.60
N LEU A 7 -18.72 -8.03 24.52
CA LEU A 7 -17.26 -8.11 24.48
C LEU A 7 -16.62 -6.72 24.50
N PHE A 8 -17.23 -5.74 23.82
CA PHE A 8 -16.77 -4.35 23.86
C PHE A 8 -17.02 -3.67 25.20
N ASN A 9 -17.97 -4.17 26.00
CA ASN A 9 -18.17 -3.69 27.38
C ASN A 9 -17.15 -4.31 28.36
N ARG A 10 -16.60 -5.49 28.04
CA ARG A 10 -15.60 -6.18 28.88
C ARG A 10 -14.17 -5.73 28.61
N HIS A 11 -13.90 -5.25 27.41
CA HIS A 11 -12.56 -4.80 26.99
C HIS A 11 -12.60 -3.33 26.59
N ARG A 12 -11.61 -2.54 27.05
CA ARG A 12 -11.44 -1.15 26.63
C ARG A 12 -10.77 -1.12 25.26
N ILE A 13 -11.56 -1.28 24.21
CA ILE A 13 -11.08 -1.31 22.82
C ILE A 13 -11.03 0.11 22.28
N ALA A 14 -9.85 0.53 21.81
CA ALA A 14 -9.64 1.84 21.22
C ALA A 14 -10.49 2.03 19.95
N PRO A 15 -11.14 3.19 19.77
CA PRO A 15 -12.02 3.41 18.62
C PRO A 15 -11.22 3.64 17.33
N VAL A 16 -11.71 3.12 16.21
CA VAL A 16 -11.12 3.34 14.86
C VAL A 16 -11.97 4.20 13.93
N ALA A 17 -13.20 4.53 14.35
CA ALA A 17 -14.19 5.19 13.50
C ALA A 17 -13.81 6.62 13.06
N HIS A 18 -12.87 7.26 13.76
CA HIS A 18 -12.38 8.60 13.47
C HIS A 18 -11.27 8.64 12.40
N TYR A 19 -10.96 7.50 11.76
CA TYR A 19 -9.98 7.43 10.67
C TYR A 19 -10.29 8.40 9.50
N PRO A 20 -11.53 8.48 8.96
CA PRO A 20 -11.83 9.40 7.88
C PRO A 20 -11.57 10.86 8.26
N ASP A 21 -11.92 11.27 9.49
CA ASP A 21 -11.68 12.63 9.97
C ASP A 21 -10.17 12.96 9.97
N LEU A 22 -9.34 12.04 10.49
CA LEU A 22 -7.88 12.20 10.48
C LEU A 22 -7.30 12.20 9.07
N LEU A 23 -7.84 11.39 8.16
CA LEU A 23 -7.42 11.37 6.76
C LEU A 23 -7.77 12.68 6.07
N LEU A 24 -8.99 13.20 6.23
CA LEU A 24 -9.40 14.48 5.65
C LEU A 24 -8.54 15.62 6.18
N GLU A 25 -8.30 15.65 7.50
CA GLU A 25 -7.46 16.67 8.12
C GLU A 25 -6.01 16.58 7.60
N THR A 26 -5.50 15.36 7.42
CA THR A 26 -4.19 15.11 6.81
C THR A 26 -4.16 15.64 5.38
N LEU A 27 -5.13 15.30 4.53
CA LEU A 27 -5.21 15.79 3.15
C LEU A 27 -5.30 17.33 3.09
N ARG A 28 -6.10 17.95 3.96
CA ARG A 28 -6.22 19.41 4.06
C ARG A 28 -4.90 20.07 4.47
N SER A 29 -4.12 19.44 5.35
CA SER A 29 -2.78 19.95 5.74
C SER A 29 -1.78 19.98 4.58
N LEU A 30 -2.04 19.20 3.52
CA LEU A 30 -1.19 19.10 2.33
C LEU A 30 -1.55 20.13 1.24
N ALA A 31 -2.54 20.99 1.48
CA ALA A 31 -2.93 22.01 0.51
C ALA A 31 -1.73 22.91 0.12
N PRO A 32 -1.60 23.29 -1.16
CA PRO A 32 -0.54 24.19 -1.60
C PRO A 32 -0.74 25.59 -1.00
N ASP A 33 0.34 26.34 -0.82
CA ASP A 33 0.29 27.71 -0.29
C ASP A 33 -0.45 28.68 -1.23
N SER A 34 -0.65 28.29 -2.50
CA SER A 34 -1.43 29.01 -3.49
C SER A 34 -2.96 28.84 -3.34
N ALA A 35 -3.43 28.02 -2.40
CA ALA A 35 -4.85 27.82 -2.13
C ALA A 35 -5.49 29.12 -1.59
N PRO A 36 -6.63 29.58 -2.13
CA PRO A 36 -7.19 30.89 -1.81
C PRO A 36 -7.95 30.95 -0.48
N GLY A 37 -8.10 29.83 0.24
CA GLY A 37 -8.92 29.72 1.43
C GLY A 37 -9.03 28.27 1.92
N GLU A 38 -10.21 27.85 2.38
CA GLU A 38 -10.44 26.45 2.77
C GLU A 38 -10.19 25.52 1.57
N PRO A 39 -9.25 24.55 1.70
CA PRO A 39 -8.82 23.77 0.55
C PRO A 39 -9.91 22.82 0.08
N THR A 40 -10.14 22.83 -1.23
CA THR A 40 -11.03 21.87 -1.88
C THR A 40 -10.26 20.56 -2.11
N VAL A 41 -10.70 19.51 -1.42
CA VAL A 41 -10.18 18.14 -1.54
C VAL A 41 -11.15 17.31 -2.38
N VAL A 42 -10.64 16.50 -3.30
CA VAL A 42 -11.44 15.55 -4.10
C VAL A 42 -10.77 14.18 -4.12
N LEU A 43 -11.54 13.11 -4.34
CA LEU A 43 -11.01 11.76 -4.56
C LEU A 43 -11.09 11.41 -6.06
N LEU A 44 -9.93 11.27 -6.71
CA LEU A 44 -9.85 10.88 -8.12
C LEU A 44 -9.89 9.35 -8.24
N THR A 45 -10.91 8.83 -8.92
CA THR A 45 -11.13 7.40 -9.15
C THR A 45 -11.00 7.04 -10.63
N PRO A 46 -10.52 5.81 -10.96
CA PRO A 46 -10.55 5.29 -12.33
C PRO A 46 -11.96 4.87 -12.80
N GLY A 47 -12.97 4.95 -11.93
CA GLY A 47 -14.36 4.65 -12.24
C GLY A 47 -14.80 3.23 -11.86
N VAL A 48 -16.07 2.92 -12.19
CA VAL A 48 -16.83 1.76 -11.69
C VAL A 48 -16.24 0.38 -12.04
N TYR A 49 -15.40 0.31 -13.07
CA TYR A 49 -14.79 -0.95 -13.51
C TYR A 49 -13.52 -1.34 -12.72
N ASN A 50 -13.11 -0.53 -11.74
CA ASN A 50 -12.02 -0.87 -10.85
C ASN A 50 -12.52 -1.70 -9.65
N SER A 51 -11.79 -2.74 -9.28
CA SER A 51 -12.15 -3.65 -8.18
C SER A 51 -12.26 -2.97 -6.82
N ALA A 52 -11.56 -1.84 -6.61
CA ALA A 52 -11.60 -1.05 -5.39
C ALA A 52 -12.60 0.12 -5.45
N TYR A 53 -13.40 0.25 -6.51
CA TYR A 53 -14.32 1.40 -6.68
C TYR A 53 -15.29 1.59 -5.50
N TYR A 54 -15.79 0.49 -4.92
CA TYR A 54 -16.63 0.56 -3.72
C TYR A 54 -15.91 1.24 -2.54
N GLU A 55 -14.63 0.94 -2.33
CA GLU A 55 -13.84 1.59 -1.28
C GLU A 55 -13.66 3.07 -1.59
N HIS A 56 -13.46 3.44 -2.87
CA HIS A 56 -13.31 4.83 -3.28
C HIS A 56 -14.58 5.64 -2.98
N SER A 57 -15.75 5.11 -3.36
CA SER A 57 -17.03 5.79 -3.12
C SER A 57 -17.39 5.84 -1.64
N PHE A 58 -17.18 4.74 -0.90
CA PHE A 58 -17.36 4.70 0.55
C PHE A 58 -16.48 5.73 1.26
N LEU A 59 -15.21 5.82 0.88
CA LEU A 59 -14.28 6.73 1.53
C LEU A 59 -14.58 8.18 1.18
N ALA A 60 -14.91 8.50 -0.08
CA ALA A 60 -15.34 9.84 -0.48
C ALA A 60 -16.59 10.31 0.31
N ASP A 61 -17.59 9.44 0.46
CA ASP A 61 -18.79 9.68 1.28
C ASP A 61 -18.44 9.94 2.75
N LYS A 62 -17.58 9.09 3.35
CA LYS A 62 -17.16 9.24 4.75
C LYS A 62 -16.32 10.49 5.01
N LEU A 63 -15.52 10.90 4.04
CA LEU A 63 -14.74 12.13 4.09
C LEU A 63 -15.60 13.36 3.79
N GLY A 64 -16.80 13.21 3.22
CA GLY A 64 -17.62 14.33 2.76
C GLY A 64 -16.97 15.11 1.62
N ILE A 65 -16.23 14.43 0.73
CA ILE A 65 -15.56 15.04 -0.44
C ILE A 65 -16.13 14.47 -1.74
N GLU A 66 -15.94 15.21 -2.83
CA GLU A 66 -16.40 14.79 -4.15
C GLU A 66 -15.60 13.60 -4.67
N LEU A 67 -16.32 12.58 -5.16
CA LEU A 67 -15.77 11.48 -5.94
C LEU A 67 -15.77 11.89 -7.42
N VAL A 68 -14.59 12.02 -8.02
CA VAL A 68 -14.43 12.53 -9.39
C VAL A 68 -13.66 11.55 -10.27
N GLU A 69 -14.00 11.51 -11.55
CA GLU A 69 -13.20 10.88 -12.60
C GLU A 69 -12.40 11.95 -13.36
N GLY A 70 -11.40 11.52 -14.16
CA GLY A 70 -10.55 12.46 -14.91
C GLY A 70 -11.33 13.45 -15.78
N ARG A 71 -12.45 13.02 -16.37
CA ARG A 71 -13.35 13.87 -17.19
C ARG A 71 -14.03 15.01 -16.44
N ASP A 72 -14.20 14.86 -15.13
CA ASP A 72 -14.84 15.87 -14.27
C ASP A 72 -13.87 17.00 -13.92
N LEU A 73 -12.58 16.78 -14.15
CA LEU A 73 -11.50 17.74 -13.91
C LEU A 73 -10.94 18.29 -15.23
N PHE A 74 -10.36 19.48 -15.17
CA PHE A 74 -9.57 20.04 -16.27
C PHE A 74 -8.55 21.05 -15.73
N VAL A 75 -7.48 21.25 -16.48
CA VAL A 75 -6.46 22.26 -16.16
C VAL A 75 -6.65 23.49 -17.03
N LYS A 76 -6.63 24.67 -16.41
CA LYS A 76 -6.65 25.97 -17.10
C LYS A 76 -5.64 26.90 -16.43
N ALA A 77 -4.73 27.46 -17.23
CA ALA A 77 -3.66 28.35 -16.75
C ALA A 77 -2.87 27.75 -15.56
N GLY A 78 -2.59 26.45 -15.61
CA GLY A 78 -1.83 25.74 -14.56
C GLY A 78 -2.60 25.48 -13.26
N ILE A 79 -3.91 25.75 -13.20
CA ILE A 79 -4.77 25.46 -12.05
C ILE A 79 -5.76 24.35 -12.41
N VAL A 80 -5.98 23.41 -11.48
CA VAL A 80 -6.95 22.32 -11.65
C VAL A 80 -8.32 22.78 -11.20
N TYR A 81 -9.32 22.51 -12.03
CA TYR A 81 -10.73 22.82 -11.76
C TYR A 81 -11.58 21.58 -11.91
N MET A 82 -12.58 21.46 -11.05
CA MET A 82 -13.70 20.55 -11.16
C MET A 82 -14.87 21.24 -11.86
N ARG A 83 -15.52 20.53 -12.78
CA ARG A 83 -16.71 20.99 -13.49
C ARG A 83 -17.90 20.94 -12.54
N THR A 84 -18.62 22.05 -12.40
CA THR A 84 -19.88 22.11 -11.65
C THR A 84 -20.92 22.89 -12.44
N THR A 85 -22.20 22.75 -12.08
CA THR A 85 -23.29 23.50 -12.71
C THR A 85 -23.22 25.00 -12.43
N GLN A 86 -22.58 25.41 -11.34
CA GLN A 86 -22.39 26.83 -10.96
C GLN A 86 -21.09 27.43 -11.53
N GLY A 87 -20.36 26.67 -12.36
CA GLY A 87 -19.08 27.05 -12.91
C GLY A 87 -17.91 26.24 -12.37
N PRO A 88 -16.68 26.52 -12.82
CA PRO A 88 -15.50 25.75 -12.42
C PRO A 88 -15.12 26.03 -10.96
N LYS A 89 -15.01 24.97 -10.16
CA LYS A 89 -14.52 25.04 -8.77
C LYS A 89 -13.06 24.62 -8.72
N ARG A 90 -12.18 25.46 -8.17
CA ARG A 90 -10.76 25.12 -8.02
C ARG A 90 -10.59 23.89 -7.11
N VAL A 91 -9.65 23.02 -7.45
CA VAL A 91 -9.25 21.85 -6.64
C VAL A 91 -7.83 22.07 -6.16
N ASP A 92 -7.59 21.91 -4.87
CA ASP A 92 -6.30 22.20 -4.23
C ASP A 92 -5.58 20.90 -3.84
N VAL A 93 -6.31 19.84 -3.48
CA VAL A 93 -5.75 18.53 -3.13
C VAL A 93 -6.55 17.43 -3.82
N ILE A 94 -5.84 16.51 -4.47
CA ILE A 94 -6.43 15.32 -5.10
C ILE A 94 -5.90 14.10 -4.35
N TYR A 95 -6.80 13.41 -3.64
CA TYR A 95 -6.54 12.07 -3.15
C TYR A 95 -6.74 11.08 -4.30
N ARG A 96 -5.64 10.69 -4.95
CA ARG A 96 -5.68 9.86 -6.15
C ARG A 96 -5.75 8.38 -5.81
N ARG A 97 -6.64 7.68 -6.52
CA ARG A 97 -6.75 6.22 -6.55
C ARG A 97 -6.47 5.66 -7.95
N VAL A 98 -5.65 6.40 -8.70
CA VAL A 98 -5.19 6.13 -10.06
C VAL A 98 -3.67 6.08 -10.05
N ASP A 99 -3.10 5.06 -10.70
CA ASP A 99 -1.65 4.86 -10.83
C ASP A 99 -0.99 5.97 -11.67
N ASP A 100 0.29 6.25 -11.41
CA ASP A 100 1.05 7.37 -11.97
C ASP A 100 0.94 7.44 -13.49
N ASP A 101 1.13 6.31 -14.16
CA ASP A 101 1.13 6.18 -15.63
C ASP A 101 -0.18 6.67 -16.28
N PHE A 102 -1.28 6.68 -15.54
CA PHE A 102 -2.60 7.03 -16.05
C PHE A 102 -3.03 8.45 -15.66
N LEU A 103 -2.26 9.20 -14.86
CA LEU A 103 -2.68 10.48 -14.28
C LEU A 103 -2.75 11.64 -15.28
N ASP A 104 -1.87 11.68 -16.28
CA ASP A 104 -1.78 12.79 -17.23
C ASP A 104 -1.33 12.29 -18.61
N PRO A 105 -2.21 12.27 -19.62
CA PRO A 105 -1.85 11.80 -20.96
C PRO A 105 -0.85 12.70 -21.69
N LEU A 106 -0.57 13.92 -21.21
CA LEU A 106 0.46 14.79 -21.78
C LEU A 106 1.87 14.48 -21.24
N THR A 107 1.97 13.73 -20.14
CA THR A 107 3.24 13.43 -19.45
C THR A 107 3.55 11.94 -19.46
N PHE A 108 2.55 11.09 -19.25
CA PHE A 108 2.70 9.65 -19.12
C PHE A 108 2.10 8.91 -20.32
N ARG A 109 1.10 8.06 -20.10
CA ARG A 109 0.46 7.27 -21.15
C ARG A 109 -0.50 8.12 -21.98
N PRO A 110 -0.21 8.38 -23.27
CA PRO A 110 -1.05 9.23 -24.12
C PRO A 110 -2.41 8.60 -24.43
N ASP A 111 -2.53 7.28 -24.28
CA ASP A 111 -3.78 6.52 -24.44
C ASP A 111 -4.64 6.51 -23.16
N SER A 112 -4.19 7.11 -22.05
CA SER A 112 -4.96 7.15 -20.81
C SER A 112 -6.20 8.03 -20.94
N ALA A 113 -7.36 7.44 -20.62
CA ALA A 113 -8.63 8.15 -20.46
C ALA A 113 -9.01 8.39 -18.97
N LEU A 114 -8.17 7.97 -18.02
CA LEU A 114 -8.47 8.02 -16.58
C LEU A 114 -7.98 9.32 -15.92
N GLY A 115 -6.94 9.92 -16.50
CA GLY A 115 -6.25 11.09 -15.97
C GLY A 115 -6.82 12.43 -16.41
N VAL A 116 -6.06 13.48 -16.13
CA VAL A 116 -6.41 14.88 -16.46
C VAL A 116 -5.23 15.49 -17.23
N ALA A 117 -5.48 15.90 -18.47
CA ALA A 117 -4.45 16.51 -19.31
C ALA A 117 -3.87 17.79 -18.66
N GLY A 118 -2.55 17.82 -18.48
CA GLY A 118 -1.82 18.95 -17.89
C GLY A 118 -1.79 18.96 -16.36
N LEU A 119 -2.28 17.90 -15.71
CA LEU A 119 -2.25 17.76 -14.26
C LEU A 119 -0.83 17.82 -13.69
N MET A 120 0.14 17.21 -14.37
CA MET A 120 1.52 17.21 -13.91
C MET A 120 2.14 18.61 -13.97
N SER A 121 1.79 19.40 -14.99
CA SER A 121 2.22 20.80 -15.06
C SER A 121 1.66 21.63 -13.91
N ALA A 122 0.38 21.43 -13.53
CA ALA A 122 -0.22 22.10 -12.39
C ALA A 122 0.40 21.66 -11.05
N TYR A 123 0.70 20.37 -10.91
CA TYR A 123 1.36 19.80 -9.74
C TYR A 123 2.80 20.35 -9.59
N GLN A 124 3.59 20.35 -10.66
CA GLN A 124 4.95 20.89 -10.68
C GLN A 124 4.99 22.40 -10.41
N ALA A 125 3.97 23.14 -10.84
CA ALA A 125 3.83 24.56 -10.53
C ALA A 125 3.41 24.85 -9.08
N GLY A 126 3.13 23.82 -8.26
CA GLY A 126 2.69 23.99 -6.87
C GLY A 126 1.25 24.50 -6.72
N ASN A 127 0.40 24.29 -7.72
CA ASN A 127 -0.99 24.77 -7.71
C ASN A 127 -2.01 23.74 -7.23
N VAL A 128 -1.60 22.48 -7.13
CA VAL A 128 -2.39 21.35 -6.63
C VAL A 128 -1.44 20.36 -5.94
N THR A 129 -1.91 19.68 -4.90
CA THR A 129 -1.19 18.56 -4.27
C THR A 129 -1.83 17.23 -4.66
N LEU A 130 -1.00 16.26 -5.05
CA LEU A 130 -1.43 14.87 -5.29
C LEU A 130 -1.07 14.01 -4.08
N SER A 131 -2.04 13.28 -3.55
CA SER A 131 -1.85 12.33 -2.44
C SER A 131 -2.29 10.93 -2.86
N ASN A 132 -1.44 9.90 -2.84
CA ASN A 132 0.01 9.98 -2.59
C ASN A 132 0.74 10.73 -3.71
N ALA A 133 1.94 11.23 -3.42
CA ALA A 133 2.77 11.90 -4.41
C ALA A 133 3.09 10.98 -5.61
N VAL A 134 3.43 11.57 -6.75
CA VAL A 134 3.92 10.82 -7.93
C VAL A 134 5.35 10.35 -7.68
N GLY A 135 5.67 9.13 -8.09
CA GLY A 135 6.99 8.53 -7.97
C GLY A 135 7.23 7.76 -6.66
N THR A 136 6.23 7.61 -5.78
CA THR A 136 6.40 6.88 -4.51
C THR A 136 6.72 5.40 -4.69
N GLY A 137 6.47 4.83 -5.88
CA GLY A 137 6.75 3.42 -6.19
C GLY A 137 8.21 3.01 -6.00
N ILE A 138 9.18 3.94 -6.12
CA ILE A 138 10.59 3.64 -5.87
C ILE A 138 10.85 3.27 -4.40
N ALA A 139 10.14 3.90 -3.45
CA ALA A 139 10.38 3.70 -2.03
C ALA A 139 9.83 2.36 -1.51
N ASP A 140 8.82 1.80 -2.19
CA ASP A 140 8.20 0.50 -1.86
C ASP A 140 8.75 -0.64 -2.75
N ASP A 141 9.79 -0.37 -3.55
CA ASP A 141 10.43 -1.40 -4.37
C ASP A 141 11.14 -2.44 -3.48
N LYS A 142 11.05 -3.72 -3.87
CA LYS A 142 11.63 -4.84 -3.12
C LYS A 142 13.14 -4.70 -2.91
N ALA A 143 13.86 -4.10 -3.85
CA ALA A 143 15.28 -3.85 -3.70
C ALA A 143 15.53 -2.73 -2.69
N ILE A 144 14.77 -1.64 -2.73
CA ILE A 144 14.90 -0.53 -1.78
C ILE A 144 14.50 -0.95 -0.36
N TYR A 145 13.48 -1.81 -0.21
CA TYR A 145 13.09 -2.38 1.09
C TYR A 145 14.28 -2.97 1.85
N SER A 146 15.21 -3.66 1.16
CA SER A 146 16.39 -4.23 1.81
C SER A 146 17.37 -3.20 2.42
N TYR A 147 17.28 -1.93 2.02
CA TYR A 147 18.08 -0.82 2.54
C TYR A 147 17.35 -0.03 3.65
N MET A 148 16.11 -0.36 4.00
CA MET A 148 15.36 0.41 4.99
C MET A 148 16.10 0.60 6.32
N PRO A 149 16.82 -0.40 6.87
CA PRO A 149 17.64 -0.19 8.06
C PRO A 149 18.72 0.88 7.88
N ASP A 150 19.43 0.86 6.76
CA ASP A 150 20.48 1.84 6.44
C ASP A 150 19.88 3.23 6.19
N ILE A 151 18.71 3.30 5.53
CA ILE A 151 17.95 4.53 5.29
C ILE A 151 17.55 5.18 6.61
N LEU A 152 16.99 4.41 7.56
CA LEU A 152 16.61 4.92 8.88
C LEU A 152 17.82 5.46 9.64
N LYS A 153 18.94 4.72 9.62
CA LYS A 153 20.18 5.16 10.24
C LYS A 153 20.75 6.43 9.60
N PHE A 154 20.69 6.54 8.29
CA PHE A 154 21.20 7.70 7.55
C PHE A 154 20.36 8.97 7.81
N TYR A 155 19.03 8.87 7.74
CA TYR A 155 18.15 10.05 7.85
C TYR A 155 17.80 10.42 9.29
N LEU A 156 17.65 9.44 10.18
CA LEU A 156 17.22 9.66 11.57
C LEU A 156 18.36 9.48 12.58
N GLY A 157 19.46 8.82 12.21
CA GLY A 157 20.51 8.46 13.16
C GLY A 157 20.08 7.37 14.16
N GLU A 158 18.95 6.71 13.91
CA GLU A 158 18.30 5.77 14.82
C GLU A 158 18.35 4.34 14.29
N GLU A 159 18.37 3.37 15.21
CA GLU A 159 18.23 1.96 14.86
C GLU A 159 16.73 1.61 14.67
N PRO A 160 16.37 0.79 13.67
CA PRO A 160 14.97 0.47 13.39
C PRO A 160 14.28 -0.24 14.56
N ILE A 161 13.18 0.34 15.05
CA ILE A 161 12.31 -0.28 16.06
C ILE A 161 11.66 -1.56 15.48
N LEU A 162 11.12 -1.45 14.26
CA LEU A 162 10.58 -2.57 13.51
C LEU A 162 11.66 -3.13 12.60
N LYS A 163 12.02 -4.40 12.84
CA LYS A 163 13.06 -5.08 12.06
C LYS A 163 12.51 -5.54 10.72
N ASN A 164 13.28 -5.31 9.67
CA ASN A 164 13.02 -5.94 8.38
C ASN A 164 13.25 -7.44 8.45
N VAL A 165 12.57 -8.15 7.54
CA VAL A 165 12.90 -9.54 7.25
C VAL A 165 14.34 -9.60 6.70
N PRO A 166 15.24 -10.45 7.25
CA PRO A 166 16.57 -10.64 6.70
C PRO A 166 16.47 -10.91 5.20
N THR A 167 17.15 -10.08 4.40
CA THR A 167 17.01 -10.12 2.95
C THR A 167 18.39 -10.14 2.32
N TRP A 168 18.70 -11.23 1.61
CA TRP A 168 19.92 -11.34 0.82
C TRP A 168 19.70 -10.75 -0.56
N ARG A 169 20.56 -9.81 -0.93
CA ARG A 169 20.53 -9.14 -2.24
C ARG A 169 21.42 -9.92 -3.19
N CYS A 170 20.83 -10.68 -4.10
CA CYS A 170 21.61 -11.55 -5.00
C CYS A 170 22.56 -10.80 -5.93
N ARG A 171 22.44 -9.47 -6.07
CA ARG A 171 23.45 -8.62 -6.74
C ARG A 171 24.81 -8.58 -6.04
N GLU A 172 24.86 -8.86 -4.75
CA GLU A 172 26.10 -8.89 -3.96
C GLU A 172 26.71 -10.31 -4.03
N PRO A 173 28.00 -10.45 -4.38
CA PRO A 173 28.61 -11.77 -4.59
C PRO A 173 28.47 -12.72 -3.39
N ASP A 174 28.70 -12.23 -2.17
CA ASP A 174 28.64 -13.04 -0.95
C ASP A 174 27.20 -13.50 -0.65
N HIS A 175 26.22 -12.62 -0.87
CA HIS A 175 24.81 -12.95 -0.76
C HIS A 175 24.38 -13.97 -1.80
N LEU A 176 24.83 -13.82 -3.05
CA LEU A 176 24.54 -14.78 -4.11
C LEU A 176 25.10 -16.17 -3.78
N ALA A 177 26.34 -16.24 -3.30
CA ALA A 177 26.98 -17.49 -2.90
C ALA A 177 26.14 -18.18 -1.81
N TYR A 178 25.80 -17.46 -0.73
CA TYR A 178 24.95 -17.99 0.33
C TYR A 178 23.59 -18.48 -0.18
N VAL A 179 22.91 -17.67 -1.00
CA VAL A 179 21.59 -18.03 -1.55
C VAL A 179 21.67 -19.28 -2.41
N LEU A 180 22.70 -19.39 -3.25
CA LEU A 180 22.90 -20.58 -4.09
C LEU A 180 23.16 -21.82 -3.23
N ASP A 181 23.86 -21.72 -2.12
CA ASP A 181 24.14 -22.87 -1.25
C ASP A 181 22.93 -23.30 -0.43
N HIS A 182 22.05 -22.36 -0.05
CA HIS A 182 20.87 -22.59 0.79
C HIS A 182 19.52 -22.48 0.06
N LEU A 183 19.50 -22.71 -1.25
CA LEU A 183 18.34 -22.46 -2.10
C LEU A 183 17.07 -23.23 -1.67
N GLU A 184 17.25 -24.40 -1.06
CA GLU A 184 16.19 -25.27 -0.55
C GLU A 184 15.58 -24.81 0.78
N GLU A 185 16.21 -23.86 1.47
CA GLU A 185 15.76 -23.34 2.77
C GLU A 185 15.09 -21.97 2.65
N LEU A 186 15.34 -21.28 1.52
CA LEU A 186 15.00 -19.88 1.31
C LEU A 186 13.80 -19.70 0.39
N VAL A 187 13.21 -18.50 0.47
CA VAL A 187 12.22 -18.01 -0.49
C VAL A 187 12.90 -17.00 -1.40
N VAL A 188 13.00 -17.30 -2.70
CA VAL A 188 13.61 -16.41 -3.72
C VAL A 188 12.51 -15.70 -4.49
N LYS A 189 12.64 -14.38 -4.66
CA LYS A 189 11.64 -13.53 -5.33
C LYS A 189 12.32 -12.66 -6.38
N GLU A 190 11.68 -12.47 -7.52
CA GLU A 190 12.06 -11.46 -8.50
C GLU A 190 11.81 -10.04 -7.94
N VAL A 191 12.76 -9.12 -8.19
CA VAL A 191 12.69 -7.70 -7.80
C VAL A 191 11.56 -7.00 -8.55
N HIS A 192 11.50 -7.17 -9.87
CA HIS A 192 10.45 -6.62 -10.71
C HIS A 192 9.35 -7.65 -10.91
N GLY A 193 8.18 -7.44 -10.31
CA GLY A 193 7.01 -8.32 -10.51
C GLY A 193 5.95 -8.18 -9.42
N SER A 194 4.68 -8.22 -9.82
CA SER A 194 3.49 -8.17 -8.97
C SER A 194 2.84 -9.55 -8.81
N GLY A 195 2.38 -9.90 -7.61
CA GLY A 195 1.40 -10.97 -7.45
C GLY A 195 1.90 -12.42 -7.39
N GLY A 196 3.06 -12.71 -6.79
CA GLY A 196 3.47 -14.09 -6.46
C GLY A 196 4.00 -14.93 -7.63
N TYR A 197 3.93 -14.43 -8.87
CA TYR A 197 4.66 -14.98 -10.01
C TYR A 197 6.16 -14.65 -9.89
N GLY A 198 7.04 -15.55 -10.35
CA GLY A 198 8.49 -15.36 -10.26
C GLY A 198 9.08 -15.63 -8.86
N MET A 199 8.51 -16.58 -8.11
CA MET A 199 8.94 -16.93 -6.76
C MET A 199 9.27 -18.43 -6.62
N LEU A 200 10.34 -18.74 -5.90
CA LEU A 200 10.69 -20.08 -5.42
C LEU A 200 10.43 -20.15 -3.92
N ILE A 201 9.71 -21.18 -3.46
CA ILE A 201 9.62 -21.52 -2.03
C ILE A 201 10.47 -22.76 -1.83
N GLY A 202 11.74 -22.60 -1.46
CA GLY A 202 12.72 -23.68 -1.35
C GLY A 202 12.19 -24.93 -0.65
N PRO A 203 11.61 -24.81 0.57
CA PRO A 203 11.16 -25.99 1.33
C PRO A 203 10.00 -26.76 0.70
N ALA A 204 9.28 -26.15 -0.25
CA ALA A 204 8.14 -26.75 -0.94
C ALA A 204 8.43 -27.03 -2.43
N ALA A 205 9.66 -26.75 -2.89
CA ALA A 205 10.04 -26.89 -4.28
C ALA A 205 10.68 -28.25 -4.55
N ASP A 206 10.46 -28.78 -5.75
CA ASP A 206 11.17 -29.98 -6.20
C ASP A 206 12.60 -29.65 -6.69
N LYS A 207 13.40 -30.70 -6.90
CA LYS A 207 14.79 -30.55 -7.35
C LYS A 207 14.91 -29.88 -8.73
N ALA A 208 13.94 -30.07 -9.61
CA ALA A 208 13.97 -29.48 -10.96
C ALA A 208 13.68 -27.97 -10.90
N GLN A 209 12.75 -27.55 -10.05
CA GLN A 209 12.44 -26.15 -9.77
C GLN A 209 13.64 -25.43 -9.15
N ILE A 210 14.28 -26.04 -8.14
CA ILE A 210 15.50 -25.52 -7.52
C ILE A 210 16.62 -25.37 -8.58
N ALA A 211 16.87 -26.39 -9.41
CA ALA A 211 17.88 -26.32 -10.46
C ALA A 211 17.59 -25.22 -11.50
N SER A 212 16.32 -25.06 -11.89
CA SER A 212 15.88 -24.00 -12.80
C SER A 212 16.13 -22.61 -12.21
N PHE A 213 15.74 -22.38 -10.94
CA PHE A 213 15.99 -21.11 -10.26
C PHE A 213 17.48 -20.84 -10.03
N ARG A 214 18.29 -21.87 -9.75
CA ARG A 214 19.74 -21.76 -9.66
C ARG A 214 20.34 -21.21 -10.96
N THR A 215 19.89 -21.69 -12.11
CA THR A 215 20.32 -21.18 -13.43
C THR A 215 19.88 -19.73 -13.64
N LYS A 216 18.63 -19.39 -13.31
CA LYS A 216 18.10 -18.02 -13.42
C LYS A 216 18.90 -17.02 -12.57
N LEU A 217 19.20 -17.39 -11.32
CA LEU A 217 19.98 -16.57 -10.39
C LEU A 217 21.40 -16.32 -10.89
N LYS A 218 22.06 -17.32 -11.48
CA LYS A 218 23.39 -17.15 -12.08
C LYS A 218 23.37 -16.26 -13.32
N LEU A 219 22.31 -16.35 -14.11
CA LEU A 219 22.16 -15.56 -15.34
C LEU A 219 21.88 -14.08 -15.07
N ASN A 220 20.99 -13.79 -14.11
CA ASN A 220 20.61 -12.41 -13.77
C ASN A 220 20.49 -12.22 -12.25
N PRO A 221 21.61 -12.22 -11.50
CA PRO A 221 21.58 -12.14 -10.04
C PRO A 221 20.93 -10.86 -9.52
N LYS A 222 21.05 -9.75 -10.27
CA LYS A 222 20.49 -8.44 -9.88
C LYS A 222 18.95 -8.42 -9.88
N GLY A 223 18.32 -9.35 -10.61
CA GLY A 223 16.88 -9.47 -10.69
C GLY A 223 16.22 -10.15 -9.49
N PHE A 224 16.98 -10.61 -8.48
CA PHE A 224 16.45 -11.42 -7.39
C PHE A 224 16.88 -10.94 -6.00
N ILE A 225 16.01 -11.23 -5.03
CA ILE A 225 16.30 -11.21 -3.60
C ILE A 225 15.89 -12.56 -2.98
N ALA A 226 16.50 -12.92 -1.86
CA ALA A 226 16.10 -14.08 -1.08
C ALA A 226 15.82 -13.70 0.37
N GLN A 227 14.88 -14.42 0.99
CA GLN A 227 14.46 -14.23 2.37
C GLN A 227 14.32 -15.60 3.05
N PRO A 228 14.47 -15.68 4.39
CA PRO A 228 14.19 -16.91 5.09
C PRO A 228 12.71 -17.26 4.97
N THR A 229 12.39 -18.55 5.09
CA THR A 229 11.00 -18.97 5.24
C THR A 229 10.48 -18.48 6.59
N LEU A 230 9.56 -17.52 6.58
CA LEU A 230 9.04 -16.90 7.80
C LEU A 230 8.03 -17.81 8.49
N ALA A 231 8.23 -18.04 9.78
CA ALA A 231 7.20 -18.57 10.66
C ALA A 231 6.22 -17.45 11.02
N LEU A 232 5.16 -17.28 10.22
CA LEU A 232 4.11 -16.31 10.53
C LEU A 232 3.41 -16.68 11.84
N SER A 233 3.13 -15.67 12.67
CA SER A 233 2.29 -15.86 13.85
C SER A 233 0.92 -16.42 13.47
N THR A 234 0.27 -17.10 14.42
CA THR A 234 -1.08 -17.65 14.20
C THR A 234 -2.09 -17.02 15.16
N CYS A 235 -3.33 -16.87 14.69
CA CYS A 235 -4.47 -16.40 15.47
C CYS A 235 -5.57 -17.50 15.48
N PRO A 236 -6.23 -17.75 16.63
CA PRO A 236 -7.37 -18.67 16.69
C PRO A 236 -8.46 -18.30 15.67
N THR A 237 -8.87 -19.26 14.86
CA THR A 237 -9.82 -19.05 13.76
C THR A 237 -10.82 -20.19 13.73
N CYS A 238 -12.11 -19.85 13.62
CA CYS A 238 -13.18 -20.84 13.46
C CYS A 238 -13.07 -21.47 12.07
N VAL A 239 -12.97 -22.79 12.05
CA VAL A 239 -12.89 -23.66 10.87
C VAL A 239 -13.84 -24.84 11.05
N GLU A 240 -13.99 -25.69 10.04
CA GLU A 240 -14.94 -26.80 10.07
C GLU A 240 -14.73 -27.74 11.28
N GLU A 241 -13.48 -27.98 11.68
CA GLU A 241 -13.14 -28.85 12.80
C GLU A 241 -13.18 -28.15 14.18
N GLY A 242 -13.63 -26.89 14.26
CA GLY A 242 -13.69 -26.10 15.50
C GLY A 242 -12.78 -24.86 15.46
N VAL A 243 -12.06 -24.57 16.55
CA VAL A 243 -11.13 -23.43 16.61
C VAL A 243 -9.70 -23.92 16.42
N ALA A 244 -9.04 -23.46 15.36
CA ALA A 244 -7.69 -23.86 15.01
C ALA A 244 -6.79 -22.64 14.71
N PRO A 245 -5.47 -22.76 14.92
CA PRO A 245 -4.53 -21.69 14.56
C PRO A 245 -4.49 -21.51 13.03
N ARG A 246 -4.50 -20.24 12.59
CA ARG A 246 -4.28 -19.84 11.19
C ARG A 246 -3.33 -18.66 11.13
N HIS A 247 -2.49 -18.62 10.11
CA HIS A 247 -1.51 -17.54 9.94
C HIS A 247 -2.20 -16.22 9.65
N VAL A 248 -1.68 -15.14 10.24
CA VAL A 248 -2.22 -13.78 10.07
C VAL A 248 -1.12 -12.79 9.75
N ASP A 249 -1.50 -11.69 9.10
CA ASP A 249 -0.71 -10.48 9.01
C ASP A 249 -1.55 -9.25 9.38
N LEU A 250 -0.86 -8.16 9.74
CA LEU A 250 -1.48 -6.90 10.15
C LEU A 250 -0.99 -5.78 9.24
N ARG A 251 -1.93 -5.02 8.69
CA ARG A 251 -1.67 -3.83 7.90
C ARG A 251 -2.27 -2.60 8.59
N PRO A 252 -1.48 -1.85 9.38
CA PRO A 252 -1.87 -0.53 9.84
C PRO A 252 -1.75 0.50 8.70
N PHE A 253 -2.36 1.67 8.91
CA PHE A 253 -2.29 2.80 7.96
C PHE A 253 -1.72 4.02 8.68
N VAL A 254 -0.58 4.50 8.20
CA VAL A 254 0.11 5.69 8.72
C VAL A 254 -0.32 6.89 7.88
N LEU A 255 -0.77 7.95 8.55
CA LEU A 255 -1.19 9.21 7.95
C LEU A 255 -0.11 10.26 8.19
N THR A 256 0.53 10.72 7.11
CA THR A 256 1.58 11.75 7.17
C THR A 256 1.05 13.05 6.59
N GLY A 257 0.84 14.04 7.46
CA GLY A 257 0.50 15.41 7.08
C GLY A 257 1.73 16.29 7.00
N ARG A 258 1.53 17.60 6.79
CA ARG A 258 2.61 18.59 6.76
C ARG A 258 3.31 18.74 8.13
N ASP A 259 2.54 18.64 9.20
CA ASP A 259 2.93 18.96 10.57
C ASP A 259 3.16 17.72 11.46
N ARG A 260 2.52 16.59 11.14
CA ARG A 260 2.54 15.40 12.01
C ARG A 260 2.29 14.09 11.29
N VAL A 261 2.81 13.02 11.91
CA VAL A 261 2.52 11.62 11.57
C VAL A 261 1.52 11.07 12.58
N ARG A 262 0.49 10.39 12.10
CA ARG A 262 -0.60 9.83 12.92
C ARG A 262 -0.90 8.39 12.52
N ILE A 263 -1.40 7.62 13.48
CA ILE A 263 -1.89 6.27 13.28
C ILE A 263 -3.16 6.10 14.10
N VAL A 264 -4.19 5.50 13.51
CA VAL A 264 -5.38 5.08 14.25
C VAL A 264 -5.05 3.76 14.94
N PRO A 265 -5.50 3.52 16.20
CA PRO A 265 -5.21 2.29 16.94
C PRO A 265 -5.99 1.08 16.37
N GLY A 266 -5.63 0.67 15.16
CA GLY A 266 -6.26 -0.40 14.40
C GLY A 266 -5.53 -0.69 13.09
N GLY A 267 -6.11 -1.58 12.29
CA GLY A 267 -5.55 -1.98 11.01
C GLY A 267 -6.32 -3.14 10.40
N LEU A 268 -6.00 -3.46 9.16
CA LEU A 268 -6.55 -4.61 8.46
C LEU A 268 -5.75 -5.86 8.88
N THR A 269 -6.37 -6.76 9.65
CA THR A 269 -5.82 -8.09 9.87
C THR A 269 -6.35 -9.04 8.81
N ARG A 270 -5.46 -9.75 8.11
CA ARG A 270 -5.82 -10.80 7.15
C ARG A 270 -5.46 -12.16 7.70
N VAL A 271 -6.22 -13.18 7.30
CA VAL A 271 -6.04 -14.56 7.78
C VAL A 271 -5.99 -15.55 6.61
N ALA A 272 -4.99 -16.43 6.63
CA ALA A 272 -4.89 -17.55 5.70
C ALA A 272 -5.80 -18.69 6.18
N LEU A 273 -7.00 -18.84 5.59
CA LEU A 273 -8.00 -19.79 6.08
C LEU A 273 -7.62 -21.26 5.85
N LYS A 274 -6.89 -21.55 4.77
CA LYS A 274 -6.42 -22.91 4.44
C LYS A 274 -5.34 -23.36 5.43
N LYS A 275 -5.49 -24.56 5.98
CA LYS A 275 -4.52 -25.17 6.91
C LYS A 275 -3.10 -25.18 6.30
N GLY A 276 -2.13 -24.65 7.03
CA GLY A 276 -0.72 -24.57 6.61
C GLY A 276 -0.41 -23.55 5.51
N SER A 277 -1.41 -22.80 5.01
CA SER A 277 -1.17 -21.76 4.01
C SER A 277 -0.57 -20.51 4.64
N LEU A 278 0.41 -19.92 3.97
CA LEU A 278 0.96 -18.59 4.28
C LEU A 278 0.31 -17.49 3.42
N VAL A 279 -0.58 -17.87 2.51
CA VAL A 279 -1.26 -16.95 1.60
C VAL A 279 -2.46 -16.33 2.31
N VAL A 280 -2.31 -15.07 2.70
CA VAL A 280 -3.36 -14.26 3.36
C VAL A 280 -4.16 -13.38 2.39
N ASN A 281 -3.82 -13.39 1.10
CA ASN A 281 -4.46 -12.51 0.12
C ASN A 281 -5.92 -12.94 -0.15
N SER A 282 -6.84 -11.98 -0.15
CA SER A 282 -8.28 -12.23 -0.30
C SER A 282 -8.63 -12.80 -1.68
N SER A 283 -7.88 -12.43 -2.72
CA SER A 283 -8.04 -13.00 -4.07
C SER A 283 -7.73 -14.50 -4.15
N GLN A 284 -7.11 -15.09 -3.13
CA GLN A 284 -6.73 -16.50 -3.05
C GLN A 284 -7.36 -17.21 -1.83
N GLY A 285 -8.49 -16.70 -1.34
CA GLY A 285 -9.24 -17.33 -0.24
C GLY A 285 -8.79 -16.90 1.16
N GLY A 286 -8.07 -15.79 1.28
CA GLY A 286 -7.79 -15.13 2.56
C GLY A 286 -9.05 -14.44 3.13
N GLY A 287 -9.23 -14.54 4.45
CA GLY A 287 -10.27 -13.83 5.19
C GLY A 287 -9.73 -12.56 5.86
N THR A 288 -10.60 -11.85 6.57
CA THR A 288 -10.24 -10.70 7.41
C THR A 288 -10.69 -10.90 8.85
N LYS A 289 -10.01 -10.23 9.78
CA LYS A 289 -10.36 -10.17 11.20
C LYS A 289 -10.36 -8.72 11.68
N ASP A 290 -11.18 -8.45 12.69
CA ASP A 290 -11.12 -7.20 13.43
C ASP A 290 -9.80 -7.14 14.24
N THR A 291 -9.22 -5.95 14.35
CA THR A 291 -7.96 -5.73 15.07
C THR A 291 -8.24 -4.85 16.27
N TRP A 292 -8.18 -5.42 17.46
CA TRP A 292 -8.41 -4.66 18.70
C TRP A 292 -7.10 -4.21 19.30
N VAL A 293 -6.91 -2.91 19.40
CA VAL A 293 -5.90 -2.28 20.25
C VAL A 293 -6.59 -1.90 21.55
N LEU A 294 -6.00 -2.29 22.68
CA LEU A 294 -6.56 -1.98 23.99
C LEU A 294 -6.05 -0.63 24.47
N ASP A 295 -6.95 0.21 24.98
CA ASP A 295 -6.57 1.45 25.65
C ASP A 295 -5.83 1.12 26.96
N SER A 296 -4.85 1.96 27.27
CA SER A 296 -4.04 1.89 28.49
C SER A 296 -4.84 2.31 29.73
#